data_AF-A0A0P1EAQ3-F1
#
_entry.id   AF-A0A0P1EAQ3-F1
#
_cell.length_a   1.000
_cell.length_b   1.000
_cell.length_c   1.000
_cell.angle_alpha   90.00
_cell.angle_beta   90.00
_cell.angle_gamma   90.00
#
_symmetry.space_group_name_H-M   'P 1'
#
loop_
_entity.id
_entity.type
_entity.pdbx_description
1 polymer ?
#
loop_
_entity_poly.entity_id
_entity_poly.type
_entity_poly.pdbx_seq_one_letter_code
_entity_poly.pdbx_strand_id
1 'polypeptide(L)' 'MTAPLKSLWCPGDPLPRRANRLTLQTILSHELGASIGPRFVEVLAVKSRLVGGQRVWPVDEVIRAALNDRRRVSPARDQS' A
#
# COMPACT_ATOMS: atom_id res chain seq x y z
N MET A 1 9.63 -2.60 24.26
CA MET A 1 8.94 -3.73 23.59
C MET A 1 8.17 -3.19 22.40
N THR A 2 8.54 -3.56 21.18
CA THR A 2 7.82 -3.14 19.96
C THR A 2 6.73 -4.17 19.70
N ALA A 3 5.45 -3.77 19.76
CA ALA A 3 4.35 -4.67 19.45
C ALA A 3 4.50 -5.23 18.02
N PRO A 4 4.19 -6.52 17.78
CA PRO A 4 4.27 -7.10 16.44
C PRO A 4 3.35 -6.33 15.49
N LEU A 5 3.86 -6.01 14.30
CA LEU A 5 3.08 -5.40 13.23
C LEU A 5 1.96 -6.38 12.85
N LYS A 6 0.70 -6.01 13.13
CA LYS A 6 -0.48 -6.78 12.71
C LYS A 6 -1.25 -5.97 11.67
N SER A 7 -1.75 -6.64 10.63
CA SER A 7 -2.74 -6.04 9.74
C SER A 7 -4.04 -5.91 10.52
N LEU A 8 -4.65 -4.72 10.46
CA LEU A 8 -5.91 -4.41 11.14
C LEU A 8 -7.08 -4.28 10.15
N TRP A 9 -6.87 -4.63 8.88
CA TRP A 9 -7.87 -4.49 7.82
C TRP A 9 -8.10 -5.83 7.12
N CYS A 10 -9.36 -6.14 6.83
CA CYS A 10 -9.80 -7.28 6.04
C CYS A 10 -10.60 -6.83 4.80
N PRO A 11 -10.65 -7.63 3.72
CA PRO A 11 -11.52 -7.36 2.57
C PRO A 11 -12.98 -7.16 2.99
N GLY A 12 -13.59 -6.06 2.53
CA GLY A 12 -14.94 -5.66 2.92
C GLY A 12 -14.98 -4.62 4.05
N ASP A 13 -13.91 -4.45 4.82
CA ASP A 13 -13.82 -3.37 5.80
C ASP A 13 -13.61 -2.01 5.10
N PRO A 14 -14.15 -0.92 5.67
CA PRO A 14 -13.84 0.42 5.18
C PRO A 14 -12.33 0.68 5.27
N LEU A 15 -11.78 1.31 4.21
CA LEU A 15 -10.36 1.63 4.16
C LEU A 15 -9.99 2.63 5.28
N PRO A 16 -8.96 2.34 6.10
CA PRO A 16 -8.51 3.27 7.12
C PRO A 16 -7.85 4.49 6.47
N ARG A 17 -7.93 5.66 7.10
CA ARG A 17 -7.27 6.88 6.57
C ARG A 17 -5.75 6.75 6.51
N ARG A 18 -5.17 6.05 7.49
CA ARG A 18 -3.73 5.80 7.60
C ARG A 18 -3.50 4.38 8.05
N ALA A 19 -2.46 3.76 7.53
CA ALA A 19 -2.15 2.38 7.80
C ALA A 19 -0.64 2.16 7.89
N ASN A 20 -0.25 1.14 8.65
CA ASN A 20 1.13 0.68 8.65
C ASN A 20 1.44 -0.12 7.38
N ARG A 21 2.72 -0.41 7.17
CA ARG A 21 3.21 -1.16 6.02
C ARG A 21 2.50 -2.50 5.78
N LEU A 22 2.24 -3.28 6.82
CA LEU A 22 1.64 -4.62 6.69
C LEU A 22 0.17 -4.53 6.27
N THR A 23 -0.57 -3.60 6.88
CA THR A 23 -1.95 -3.31 6.49
C THR A 23 -2.01 -2.81 5.04
N LEU A 24 -1.11 -1.90 4.64
CA LEU A 24 -1.03 -1.40 3.26
C LEU A 24 -0.71 -2.49 2.25
N GLN A 25 0.19 -3.41 2.58
CA GLN A 25 0.50 -4.57 1.74
C GLN A 25 -0.75 -5.42 1.50
N THR A 26 -1.55 -5.64 2.55
CA THR A 26 -2.80 -6.41 2.46
C THR A 26 -3.82 -5.70 1.57
N ILE A 27 -4.05 -4.40 1.81
CA ILE A 27 -4.94 -3.56 1.01
C ILE A 27 -4.50 -3.58 -0.45
N LEU A 28 -3.24 -3.23 -0.74
CA LEU A 28 -2.74 -3.17 -2.11
C LEU A 28 -2.79 -4.54 -2.81
N SER A 29 -2.53 -5.63 -2.09
CA SER A 29 -2.60 -6.97 -2.69
C SER A 29 -4.03 -7.32 -3.11
N HIS A 30 -5.01 -6.92 -2.29
CA HIS A 30 -6.43 -7.06 -2.60
C HIS A 30 -6.83 -6.15 -3.77
N GLU A 31 -6.57 -4.84 -3.67
CA GLU A 31 -6.99 -3.85 -4.67
C GLU A 31 -6.35 -4.06 -6.05
N LEU A 32 -5.12 -4.59 -6.08
CA LEU A 32 -4.38 -4.82 -7.33
C LEU A 32 -4.49 -6.28 -7.81
N GLY A 33 -5.08 -7.18 -7.02
CA GLY A 33 -5.13 -8.62 -7.33
C GLY A 33 -3.74 -9.23 -7.55
N ALA A 34 -2.72 -8.76 -6.81
CA ALA A 34 -1.33 -9.14 -7.02
C ALA A 34 -0.58 -9.26 -5.69
N SER A 35 0.44 -10.13 -5.63
CA SER A 35 1.29 -10.21 -4.43
C SER A 35 2.19 -8.97 -4.36
N ILE A 36 2.03 -8.17 -3.30
CA ILE A 36 2.82 -6.96 -3.10
C ILE A 36 4.04 -7.29 -2.23
N GLY A 37 5.23 -6.97 -2.75
CA GLY A 37 6.47 -7.16 -2.02
C GLY A 37 6.51 -6.33 -0.73
N PRO A 38 7.20 -6.79 0.32
CA PRO A 38 7.13 -6.14 1.63
C PRO A 38 7.62 -4.69 1.56
N ARG A 39 8.67 -4.38 0.78
CA ARG A 39 9.21 -3.02 0.64
C ARG A 39 8.50 -2.15 -0.39
N PHE A 40 7.45 -2.63 -1.04
CA PHE A 40 6.81 -1.89 -2.13
C PHE A 40 6.31 -0.50 -1.68
N VAL A 41 5.70 -0.42 -0.51
CA VAL A 41 5.22 0.86 0.05
C VAL A 41 6.37 1.85 0.31
N GLU A 42 7.57 1.36 0.60
CA GLU A 42 8.74 2.21 0.91
C GLU A 42 9.36 2.84 -0.34
N VAL A 43 9.14 2.24 -1.52
CA VAL A 43 9.63 2.79 -2.79
C VAL A 43 8.62 3.72 -3.46
N LEU A 44 7.36 3.72 -3.01
CA LEU A 44 6.38 4.70 -3.44
C LEU A 44 6.76 6.09 -2.91
N ALA A 45 6.66 7.11 -3.76
CA ALA A 45 6.93 8.50 -3.41
C ALA A 45 5.83 9.13 -2.53
N VAL A 46 5.40 8.43 -1.47
CA VAL A 46 4.36 8.86 -0.52
C VAL A 46 4.96 9.11 0.85
N LYS A 47 4.67 10.29 1.42
CA LYS A 47 5.24 10.70 2.71
C LYS A 47 4.65 9.88 3.86
N SER A 48 5.52 9.20 4.61
CA SER A 48 5.16 8.52 5.85
C SER A 48 5.14 9.49 7.04
N ARG A 49 4.37 9.15 8.08
CA ARG A 49 4.40 9.83 9.39
C ARG A 49 4.74 8.83 10.49
N LEU A 50 5.49 9.26 11.50
CA LEU A 50 5.73 8.47 12.71
C LEU A 50 4.61 8.73 13.73
N VAL A 51 3.91 7.68 14.15
CA VAL A 51 2.85 7.74 15.16
C VAL A 51 3.08 6.60 16.14
N GLY A 52 3.26 6.89 17.43
CA GLY A 52 3.50 5.86 18.45
C GLY A 52 4.70 4.96 18.17
N GLY A 53 5.76 5.48 17.53
CA GLY A 53 6.95 4.70 17.15
C GLY A 53 6.79 3.85 15.88
N GLN A 54 5.62 3.91 15.22
CA GLN A 54 5.34 3.17 14.00
C GLN A 54 5.21 4.12 12.79
N ARG A 55 5.78 3.73 11.65
CA ARG A 55 5.54 4.46 10.39
C ARG A 55 4.16 4.09 9.84
N VAL A 56 3.38 5.13 9.53
CA VAL A 56 2.08 5.02 8.89
C VAL A 56 2.03 5.90 7.65
N TRP A 57 1.32 5.46 6.62
CA TRP A 57 1.12 6.21 5.38
C TRP A 57 -0.37 6.48 5.15
N PRO A 58 -0.72 7.58 4.45
CA PRO A 58 -2.07 7.81 3.97
C PRO A 58 -2.47 6.76 2.92
N VAL A 59 -3.57 6.03 3.17
CA VAL A 59 -3.97 4.89 2.33
C VAL A 59 -4.34 5.33 0.91
N ASP A 60 -5.15 6.38 0.77
CA ASP A 60 -5.60 6.87 -0.53
C ASP A 60 -4.44 7.29 -1.44
N GLU A 61 -3.43 7.97 -0.88
CA GLU A 61 -2.24 8.39 -1.64
C GLU A 61 -1.39 7.18 -2.05
N VAL A 62 -1.25 6.19 -1.16
CA VAL A 62 -0.53 4.93 -1.46
C VAL A 62 -1.23 4.16 -2.58
N ILE A 63 -2.55 4.01 -2.54
CA ILE A 63 -3.31 3.35 -3.61
C ILE A 63 -3.14 4.10 -4.93
N ARG A 64 -3.28 5.43 -4.93
CA ARG A 64 -3.07 6.26 -6.14
C ARG A 64 -1.65 6.12 -6.70
N ALA A 65 -0.64 6.15 -5.83
CA ALA A 65 0.75 5.99 -6.24
C ALA A 65 1.02 4.60 -6.83
N ALA A 66 0.50 3.54 -6.20
CA ALA A 66 0.65 2.17 -6.69
C ALA A 66 -0.05 1.95 -8.05
N LEU A 67 -1.24 2.52 -8.25
CA LEU A 67 -1.95 2.46 -9.54
C LEU A 67 -1.18 3.21 -10.65
N ASN A 68 -0.60 4.36 -10.33
CA ASN A 68 0.23 5.12 -11.26
C ASN A 68 1.53 4.39 -11.61
N ASP A 69 2.16 3.72 -10.64
CA ASP A 69 3.36 2.92 -10.84
C ASP A 69 3.07 1.71 -11.75
N ARG A 70 1.96 1.00 -11.51
CA ARG A 70 1.51 -0.10 -12.38
C ARG A 70 1.26 0.34 -13.82
N ARG A 71 0.70 1.53 -14.03
CA ARG A 71 0.55 2.13 -15.38
C ARG A 71 1.89 2.40 -16.05
N ARG A 72 2.91 2.81 -15.30
CA ARG A 72 4.27 2.99 -15.83
C ARG A 72 4.93 1.66 -16.21
N VAL A 73 4.65 0.60 -15.45
CA VAL A 73 5.19 -0.77 -15.71
C VAL A 73 4.42 -1.49 -16.81
N SER A 74 3.20 -1.05 -17.16
CA SER A 74 2.45 -1.53 -18.33
C SER A 74 2.42 -0.50 -19.47
N PRO A 75 3.55 -0.19 -20.14
CA PRO A 75 3.48 0.48 -21.43
C PRO A 75 3.10 -0.56 -22.50
N ALA A 76 2.03 -0.29 -23.25
CA ALA A 76 1.70 -0.90 -24.55
C ALA A 76 1.53 -2.44 -24.60
N ARG A 77 0.26 -2.89 -24.53
CA ARG A 77 -0.22 -4.01 -25.36
C ARG A 77 -1.47 -3.53 -26.11
N ASP A 78 -1.27 -2.59 -27.02
CA ASP A 78 -2.25 -2.25 -28.04
C ASP A 78 -1.50 -1.74 -29.29
N GLN A 79 -1.01 -2.71 -30.06
CA GLN A 79 -0.71 -2.57 -31.49
C GLN A 79 -1.14 -3.88 -32.13
N SER A 80 -2.35 -3.93 -32.67
CA SER A 80 -2.78 -4.85 -33.74
C SER A 80 -4.00 -4.27 -34.43
#